data_AF-A0A3D0M8B8-F1
#
_entry.id   AF-A0A3D0M8B8-F1
#
_cell.length_a   1.000
_cell.length_b   1.000
_cell.length_c   1.000
_cell.angle_alpha   90.00
_cell.angle_beta   90.00
_cell.angle_gamma   90.00
#
_symmetry.space_group_name_H-M   'P 1'
#
loop_
_entity.id
_entity.type
_entity.pdbx_description
1 polymer ?
#
loop_
_entity_poly.entity_id
_entity_poly.type
_entity_poly.pdbx_seq_one_letter_code
_entity_poly.pdbx_strand_id
1 'polypeptide(L)' 'MTLTATVTKWGNSLGVRLPSDIVHLNQIKEGEVVVLLSTASPILGLFSLT' A
#
# COMPACT_ATOMS: atom_id res chain seq x y z
N MET A 1 9.95 -3.17 -13.01
CA MET A 1 8.58 -2.82 -13.43
C MET A 1 7.88 -2.16 -12.25
N THR A 2 7.15 -1.08 -12.46
CA THR A 2 6.38 -0.41 -11.40
C THR A 2 4.99 -1.02 -11.36
N LEU A 3 4.56 -1.50 -10.18
CA LEU A 3 3.30 -2.19 -10.02
C LEU A 3 2.31 -1.25 -9.33
N THR A 4 1.24 -0.89 -10.05
CA THR A 4 0.22 0.04 -9.56
C THR A 4 -0.97 -0.76 -9.01
N ALA A 5 -1.44 -0.41 -7.81
CA ALA A 5 -2.64 -0.99 -7.24
C ALA A 5 -3.63 0.12 -6.87
N THR A 6 -4.91 -0.13 -7.10
CA THR A 6 -5.98 0.81 -6.74
C THR A 6 -6.40 0.58 -5.29
N VAL A 7 -6.42 1.65 -4.49
CA VAL A 7 -7.00 1.60 -3.15
C VAL A 7 -8.52 1.56 -3.27
N THR A 8 -9.14 0.61 -2.57
CA THR A 8 -10.58 0.37 -2.62
C THR A 8 -11.19 0.35 -1.22
N LYS A 9 -12.49 0.56 -1.11
CA LYS A 9 -13.22 0.45 0.15
C LYS A 9 -13.53 -1.02 0.46
N TRP A 10 -13.15 -1.49 1.65
CA TRP A 10 -13.53 -2.79 2.18
C TRP A 10 -14.27 -2.59 3.51
N GLY A 11 -15.60 -2.73 3.49
CA GLY A 11 -16.43 -2.38 4.65
C GLY A 11 -16.28 -0.89 4.99
N ASN A 12 -15.82 -0.58 6.21
CA ASN A 12 -15.53 0.79 6.64
C ASN A 12 -14.03 1.15 6.57
N SER A 13 -13.21 0.32 5.93
CA SER A 13 -11.76 0.50 5.86
C SER A 13 -11.29 0.68 4.42
N LEU A 14 -10.10 1.25 4.24
CA LEU A 14 -9.38 1.21 2.97
C LEU A 14 -8.63 -0.12 2.87
N GLY A 15 -8.62 -0.70 1.68
CA GLY A 15 -7.93 -1.94 1.37
C GLY A 15 -7.26 -1.88 0.00
N VAL A 16 -6.15 -2.59 -0.13
CA VAL A 16 -5.46 -2.82 -1.39
C VAL A 16 -5.34 -4.32 -1.63
N ARG A 17 -5.53 -4.76 -2.87
CA ARG A 17 -5.31 -6.16 -3.23
C ARG A 17 -3.82 -6.37 -3.50
N LEU A 18 -3.24 -7.34 -2.83
CA LEU A 18 -1.89 -7.80 -3.16
C LEU A 18 -1.93 -8.54 -4.50
N PRO A 19 -0.99 -8.25 -5.41
CA PRO A 19 -0.81 -9.01 -6.64
C PRO A 19 -0.53 -10.48 -6.35
N SER A 20 -1.15 -11.39 -7.12
CA SER A 20 -1.08 -12.83 -6.88
C SER A 20 0.34 -13.39 -7.05
N ASP A 21 1.13 -12.82 -7.96
CA ASP A 21 2.55 -13.14 -8.14
C ASP A 21 3.36 -12.85 -6.86
N ILE A 22 3.16 -11.69 -6.22
CA ILE A 22 3.84 -11.36 -4.95
C ILE A 22 3.43 -12.34 -3.84
N VAL A 23 2.15 -12.68 -3.75
CA VAL A 23 1.63 -13.63 -2.76
C VAL A 23 2.25 -15.02 -2.96
N HIS A 24 2.29 -15.53 -4.19
CA HIS A 24 2.88 -16.84 -4.47
C HIS A 24 4.39 -16.87 -4.30
N LEU A 25 5.11 -15.84 -4.75
CA LEU A 25 6.57 -15.78 -4.63
C LEU A 25 7.02 -15.72 -3.16
N ASN A 26 6.29 -15.01 -2.31
CA ASN A 26 6.62 -14.85 -0.90
C ASN A 26 5.87 -15.81 0.03
N GLN A 27 5.02 -16.69 -0.52
CA GLN A 27 4.21 -17.66 0.24
C GLN A 27 3.36 -17.02 1.35
N ILE A 28 2.85 -15.80 1.11
CA ILE A 28 2.08 -15.02 2.08
C ILE A 28 0.73 -15.71 2.33
N LYS A 29 0.32 -15.83 3.59
CA LYS A 29 -0.93 -16.48 3.98
C LYS A 29 -1.91 -15.49 4.62
N GLU A 30 -3.20 -15.85 4.59
CA GLU A 30 -4.22 -15.10 5.32
C GLU A 30 -3.93 -15.14 6.83
N GLY A 31 -4.09 -14.00 7.50
CA GLY A 31 -3.79 -13.84 8.92
C GLY A 31 -2.32 -13.55 9.24
N GLU A 32 -1.44 -13.56 8.24
CA GLU A 32 -0.04 -13.20 8.40
C GLU A 32 0.14 -11.68 8.58
N VAL A 33 1.08 -11.30 9.45
CA VAL A 33 1.40 -9.90 9.71
C VAL A 33 2.46 -9.44 8.72
N VAL A 34 2.15 -8.38 7.97
CA VAL A 34 3.08 -7.76 7.02
C VAL A 34 3.44 -6.34 7.44
N VAL A 35 4.70 -5.96 7.26
CA VAL A 35 5.18 -4.60 7.56
C VAL A 35 5.01 -3.73 6.31
N LEU A 36 4.24 -2.65 6.45
CA LEU A 36 4.06 -1.65 5.38
C LEU A 36 5.07 -0.51 5.59
N LEU A 37 5.96 -0.32 4.61
CA LEU A 37 6.88 0.81 4.58
C LEU A 37 6.37 1.84 3.58
N SER A 38 6.09 3.06 4.05
CA SER A 38 5.72 4.18 3.18
C SER A 38 6.96 5.03 2.92
N THR A 39 7.40 5.08 1.66
CA THR A 39 8.36 6.08 1.18
C THR A 39 7.61 7.23 0.53
N ALA A 40 6.66 7.81 1.27
CA ALA A 40 6.13 9.11 0.89
C ALA A 40 7.30 10.11 0.91
N SER A 41 7.86 10.43 -0.26
CA SER A 41 8.64 11.65 -0.40
C SER A 41 7.73 12.79 0.07
N PRO A 42 8.15 13.63 1.03
CA PRO A 42 7.41 14.84 1.31
C PRO A 42 7.35 15.60 -0.01
N ILE A 43 6.14 15.80 -0.54
CA ILE A 43 5.94 16.81 -1.56
C ILE A 43 6.32 18.11 -0.86
N LEU A 44 7.55 18.57 -1.09
CA LEU A 44 7.98 19.93 -0.82
C LEU A 44 7.13 20.84 -1.69
N GLY A 45 5.96 21.20 -1.19
CA GLY A 45 4.97 22.02 -1.87
C GLY A 45 4.17 22.80 -0.84
N LEU A 46 4.78 23.88 -0.36
CA LEU A 46 4.14 25.04 0.29
C LEU A 46 3.07 24.75 1.35
N PHE A 47 3.51 24.56 2.60
CA PHE A 47 2.76 25.17 3.72
C PHE A 47 3.48 26.47 4.09
N SER A 48 3.13 27.54 3.37
CA SER A 48 3.38 28.90 3.87
C SER A 48 2.34 29.17 4.94
N LEU A 49 2.75 29.06 6.21
CA LEU A 49 1.97 29.57 7.34
C LEU A 49 2.07 31.09 7.32
N THR A 50 1.08 31.75 6.74
CA THR A 50 0.63 33.09 7.16
C THR A 50 -0.61 32.94 8.01
#